data_AF-A0A6M3ZSN7-F1
#
_entry.id   AF-A0A6M3ZSN7-F1
#
_cell.length_a   1.000
_cell.length_b   1.000
_cell.length_c   1.000
_cell.angle_alpha   90.00
_cell.angle_beta   90.00
_cell.angle_gamma   90.00
#
_symmetry.space_group_name_H-M   'P 1'
#
loop_
_entity.id
_entity.type
_entity.pdbx_description
1 polymer ?
#
loop_
_entity_poly.entity_id
_entity_poly.type
_entity_poly.pdbx_seq_one_letter_code
_entity_poly.pdbx_strand_id
1 'polypeptide(L)'
;MRRLIDHPALLAPPLPHLQHNAAHQHLALCRLLARLALRSLHQELVLYPKPGLVSRVDNGSHADMTAETFLRSLFALRHYFFQIATAGLEGAPFHTLQRLAIRAEERMLRATGGVNTHRGAIFALGMLCAAMACCRGRRLPLQPATVRATLLIQWGDALARHSAAIPGGSHSHGQRVAARHAVGGAREEAALGFPSVFEVALPQLQATLAQGRDAYHARIDTLFALMAQLSDTNVYHRGGAEGAALVRERSAAFLAAGGTARPGWQEDAVDCHRLFVARRLSPGGAADLLAAACLVHQASLLEADAR
;
A
#
# COMPACT_ATOMS: atom_id res chain seq x y z
N MET A 1 -38.71 -23.69 47.43
CA MET A 1 -37.61 -24.19 46.57
C MET A 1 -38.15 -24.39 45.15
N ARG A 2 -37.39 -23.94 44.13
CA ARG A 2 -37.65 -23.96 42.67
C ARG A 2 -38.39 -22.75 42.07
N ARG A 3 -37.61 -21.71 41.76
CA ARG A 3 -37.76 -20.88 40.56
C ARG A 3 -36.36 -20.71 39.95
N LEU A 4 -36.34 -20.48 38.63
CA LEU A 4 -35.19 -20.35 37.73
C LEU A 4 -34.70 -21.67 37.14
N ILE A 5 -35.18 -21.97 35.94
CA ILE A 5 -34.40 -22.18 34.72
C ILE A 5 -35.42 -22.28 33.56
N ASP A 6 -35.02 -21.81 32.38
CA ASP A 6 -35.69 -21.87 31.06
C ASP A 6 -36.30 -20.56 30.53
N HIS A 7 -35.42 -19.64 30.11
CA HIS A 7 -35.73 -18.66 29.06
C HIS A 7 -34.83 -18.92 27.84
N PRO A 8 -35.36 -19.42 26.71
CA PRO A 8 -34.59 -19.70 25.50
C PRO A 8 -34.55 -18.45 24.59
N ALA A 9 -34.10 -17.32 25.12
CA ALA A 9 -34.08 -16.05 24.38
C ALA A 9 -32.69 -15.64 23.84
N LEU A 10 -31.68 -16.52 23.90
CA LEU A 10 -30.29 -16.15 23.58
C LEU A 10 -29.73 -16.68 22.25
N LEU A 11 -30.55 -17.27 21.36
CA LEU A 11 -30.09 -17.76 20.05
C LEU A 11 -31.08 -17.50 18.90
N ALA A 12 -31.78 -16.36 18.88
CA ALA A 12 -32.55 -15.97 17.71
C ALA A 12 -31.62 -15.38 16.63
N PRO A 13 -31.60 -15.92 15.40
CA PRO A 13 -30.86 -15.30 14.30
C PRO A 13 -31.40 -13.88 14.04
N PRO A 14 -30.55 -12.91 13.66
CA PRO A 14 -31.00 -11.55 13.44
C PRO A 14 -32.06 -11.48 12.34
N LEU A 15 -33.06 -10.60 12.51
CA LEU A 15 -34.20 -10.48 11.59
C LEU A 15 -33.73 -10.26 10.13
N PRO A 16 -34.40 -10.86 9.13
CA PRO A 16 -33.95 -10.85 7.72
C PRO A 16 -33.69 -9.46 7.13
N HIS A 17 -34.44 -8.43 7.54
CA HIS A 17 -34.26 -7.06 7.06
C HIS A 17 -32.97 -6.40 7.61
N LEU A 18 -32.56 -6.74 8.85
CA LEU A 18 -31.29 -6.28 9.43
C LEU A 18 -30.10 -6.96 8.75
N GLN A 19 -30.24 -8.24 8.37
CA GLN A 19 -29.22 -8.98 7.63
C GLN A 19 -29.01 -8.42 6.22
N HIS A 20 -30.09 -8.09 5.50
CA HIS A 20 -30.02 -7.47 4.17
C HIS A 20 -29.35 -6.08 4.22
N ASN A 21 -29.65 -5.28 5.25
CA ASN A 21 -29.05 -3.96 5.41
C ASN A 21 -27.54 -4.05 5.72
N ALA A 22 -27.13 -4.98 6.59
CA ALA A 22 -25.72 -5.21 6.90
C ALA A 22 -24.92 -5.72 5.68
N ALA A 23 -25.47 -6.67 4.91
CA ALA A 23 -24.83 -7.17 3.70
C ALA A 23 -24.65 -6.07 2.64
N HIS A 24 -25.67 -5.23 2.44
CA HIS A 24 -25.59 -4.08 1.54
C HIS A 24 -24.53 -3.06 1.99
N GLN A 25 -24.48 -2.74 3.28
CA GLN A 25 -23.47 -1.85 3.87
C GLN A 25 -22.05 -2.39 3.71
N HIS A 26 -21.84 -3.69 3.91
CA HIS A 26 -20.54 -4.31 3.71
C HIS A 26 -20.06 -4.26 2.25
N LEU A 27 -20.96 -4.52 1.29
CA LEU A 27 -20.63 -4.39 -0.13
C LEU A 27 -20.36 -2.93 -0.53
N ALA A 28 -21.10 -1.98 0.04
CA ALA A 28 -20.84 -0.55 -0.15
C ALA A 28 -19.44 -0.16 0.36
N LEU A 29 -19.03 -0.67 1.53
CA LEU A 29 -17.66 -0.47 2.03
C LEU A 29 -16.62 -1.08 1.09
N CYS A 30 -16.81 -2.32 0.61
CA CYS A 30 -15.85 -2.94 -0.31
C CYS A 30 -15.65 -2.09 -1.58
N ARG A 31 -16.74 -1.50 -2.11
CA ARG A 31 -16.66 -0.54 -3.24
C ARG A 31 -15.94 0.75 -2.87
N LEU A 32 -16.16 1.25 -1.65
CA LEU A 32 -15.46 2.44 -1.15
C LEU A 32 -13.96 2.19 -1.01
N LEU A 33 -13.55 1.10 -0.37
CA LEU A 33 -12.14 0.70 -0.27
C LEU A 33 -11.49 0.55 -1.64
N ALA A 34 -12.20 -0.03 -2.62
CA ALA A 34 -11.72 -0.13 -3.99
C ALA A 34 -11.48 1.23 -4.64
N ARG A 35 -12.41 2.18 -4.46
CA ARG A 35 -12.24 3.57 -4.95
C ARG A 35 -11.09 4.28 -4.27
N LEU A 36 -10.92 4.11 -2.95
CA LEU A 36 -9.80 4.69 -2.21
C LEU A 36 -8.47 4.13 -2.70
N ALA A 37 -8.36 2.82 -2.91
CA ALA A 37 -7.13 2.20 -3.41
C ALA A 37 -6.74 2.74 -4.80
N LEU A 38 -7.70 2.80 -5.74
CA LEU A 38 -7.48 3.40 -7.05
C LEU A 38 -7.11 4.88 -6.97
N ARG A 39 -7.77 5.63 -6.08
CA ARG A 39 -7.47 7.05 -5.85
C ARG A 39 -6.06 7.23 -5.30
N SER A 40 -5.62 6.40 -4.37
CA SER A 40 -4.28 6.47 -3.79
C SER A 40 -3.19 6.20 -4.84
N LEU A 41 -3.39 5.22 -5.72
CA LEU A 41 -2.46 4.96 -6.83
C LEU A 41 -2.46 6.10 -7.85
N HIS A 42 -3.62 6.67 -8.19
CA HIS A 42 -3.68 7.85 -9.05
C HIS A 42 -3.00 9.06 -8.41
N GLN A 43 -3.16 9.26 -7.09
CA GLN A 43 -2.51 10.33 -6.33
C GLN A 43 -0.98 10.18 -6.32
N GLU A 44 -0.46 8.96 -6.24
CA GLU A 44 0.97 8.67 -6.43
C GLU A 44 1.42 9.02 -7.86
N LEU A 45 0.66 8.64 -8.89
CA LEU A 45 1.01 8.89 -10.28
C LEU A 45 1.15 10.39 -10.59
N VAL A 46 0.21 11.20 -10.11
CA VAL A 46 0.18 12.65 -10.37
C VAL A 46 1.07 13.46 -9.43
N LEU A 47 1.69 12.82 -8.43
CA LEU A 47 2.63 13.49 -7.54
C LEU A 47 3.89 13.88 -8.31
N TYR A 48 4.34 15.12 -8.10
CA TYR A 48 5.60 15.63 -8.63
C TYR A 48 6.05 16.81 -7.76
N PRO A 49 7.34 16.97 -7.42
CA PRO A 49 8.46 16.10 -7.81
C PRO A 49 8.43 14.75 -7.07
N LYS A 50 8.71 13.66 -7.79
CA LYS A 50 8.90 12.33 -7.19
C LYS A 50 10.20 11.70 -7.71
N PRO A 51 11.29 11.73 -6.93
CA PRO A 51 12.61 11.42 -7.45
C PRO A 51 12.76 10.05 -8.12
N GLY A 52 13.18 10.04 -9.39
CA GLY A 52 13.43 8.82 -10.17
C GLY A 52 12.20 8.01 -10.58
N LEU A 53 10.98 8.46 -10.24
CA LEU A 53 9.72 7.76 -10.47
C LEU A 53 8.94 8.33 -11.66
N VAL A 54 8.13 7.49 -12.31
CA VAL A 54 7.28 7.86 -13.46
C VAL A 54 6.16 8.80 -13.03
N SER A 55 6.14 10.03 -13.51
CA SER A 55 5.10 11.03 -13.23
C SER A 55 4.35 11.45 -14.50
N ARG A 56 3.46 12.44 -14.40
CA ARG A 56 2.88 13.10 -15.59
C ARG A 56 3.88 14.01 -16.32
N VAL A 57 5.00 14.35 -15.69
CA VAL A 57 6.05 15.22 -16.26
C VAL A 57 6.98 14.39 -17.15
N ASP A 58 7.43 13.24 -16.65
CA ASP A 58 8.37 12.35 -17.34
C ASP A 58 8.31 10.91 -16.81
N ASN A 59 9.11 10.02 -17.41
CA ASN A 59 9.19 8.60 -17.06
C ASN A 59 10.19 8.31 -15.92
N GLY A 60 10.76 9.34 -15.28
CA GLY A 60 11.82 9.19 -14.30
C GLY A 60 12.96 8.30 -14.82
N SER A 61 13.36 7.32 -14.03
CA SER A 61 14.46 6.40 -14.33
C SER A 61 14.08 5.24 -15.27
N HIS A 62 12.88 5.25 -15.86
CA HIS A 62 12.36 4.15 -16.66
C HIS A 62 12.36 4.46 -18.16
N ALA A 63 12.67 3.44 -18.95
CA ALA A 63 12.56 3.47 -20.41
C ALA A 63 11.35 2.68 -20.93
N ASP A 64 10.78 1.81 -20.08
CA ASP A 64 9.77 0.82 -20.40
C ASP A 64 8.36 1.19 -19.90
N MET A 65 8.23 2.23 -19.06
CA MET A 65 6.95 2.66 -18.50
C MET A 65 6.76 4.18 -18.57
N THR A 66 5.50 4.57 -18.77
CA THR A 66 5.03 5.96 -18.90
C THR A 66 3.80 6.20 -18.03
N ALA A 67 3.40 7.45 -17.83
CA ALA A 67 2.14 7.78 -17.17
C ALA A 67 0.93 7.09 -17.83
N GLU A 68 0.92 6.97 -19.16
CA GLU A 68 -0.14 6.26 -19.89
C GLU A 68 -0.17 4.77 -19.51
N THR A 69 0.99 4.15 -19.38
CA THR A 69 1.11 2.74 -18.95
C THR A 69 0.52 2.55 -17.54
N PHE A 70 0.78 3.49 -16.63
CA PHE A 70 0.19 3.51 -15.29
C PHE A 70 -1.34 3.65 -15.34
N LEU A 71 -1.88 4.56 -16.17
CA LEU A 71 -3.33 4.72 -16.34
C LEU A 71 -3.98 3.43 -16.87
N ARG A 72 -3.38 2.79 -17.88
CA ARG A 72 -3.85 1.48 -18.39
C ARG A 72 -3.89 0.43 -17.27
N SER A 73 -2.87 0.39 -16.42
CA SER A 73 -2.86 -0.49 -15.25
C SER A 73 -3.96 -0.16 -14.25
N LEU A 74 -4.22 1.11 -13.94
CA LEU A 74 -5.31 1.50 -13.02
C LEU A 74 -6.66 1.00 -13.53
N PHE A 75 -6.94 1.16 -14.82
CA PHE A 75 -8.16 0.64 -15.43
C PHE A 75 -8.26 -0.89 -15.34
N ALA A 76 -7.14 -1.60 -15.52
CA ALA A 76 -7.09 -3.06 -15.39
C ALA A 76 -7.35 -3.53 -13.95
N LEU A 77 -6.96 -2.74 -12.94
CA LEU A 77 -7.08 -3.09 -11.52
C LEU A 77 -8.43 -2.71 -10.90
N ARG A 78 -9.32 -2.01 -11.63
CA ARG A 78 -10.55 -1.42 -11.06
C ARG A 78 -11.47 -2.39 -10.30
N HIS A 79 -11.52 -3.65 -10.72
CA HIS A 79 -12.36 -4.67 -10.07
C HIS A 79 -11.60 -5.45 -8.99
N TYR A 80 -10.26 -5.49 -9.05
CA TYR A 80 -9.45 -6.29 -8.15
C TYR A 80 -9.62 -5.85 -6.69
N PHE A 81 -9.53 -4.55 -6.43
CA PHE A 81 -9.64 -4.05 -5.05
C PHE A 81 -11.01 -4.30 -4.42
N PHE A 82 -12.07 -4.33 -5.23
CA PHE A 82 -13.39 -4.75 -4.75
C PHE A 82 -13.40 -6.25 -4.41
N GLN A 83 -12.90 -7.09 -5.32
CA GLN A 83 -12.86 -8.54 -5.13
C GLN A 83 -12.05 -8.95 -3.90
N ILE A 84 -10.88 -8.35 -3.70
CA ILE A 84 -10.02 -8.68 -2.55
C ILE A 84 -10.57 -8.12 -1.24
N ALA A 85 -11.24 -6.96 -1.26
CA ALA A 85 -11.97 -6.46 -0.09
C ALA A 85 -13.13 -7.39 0.28
N THR A 86 -13.92 -7.88 -0.68
CA THR A 86 -14.99 -8.85 -0.43
C THR A 86 -14.44 -10.16 0.15
N ALA A 87 -13.35 -10.69 -0.40
CA ALA A 87 -12.70 -11.87 0.17
C ALA A 87 -12.18 -11.62 1.60
N GLY A 88 -11.66 -10.42 1.88
CA GLY A 88 -11.26 -10.02 3.23
C GLY A 88 -12.43 -9.93 4.21
N LEU A 89 -13.55 -9.35 3.78
CA LEU A 89 -14.80 -9.29 4.56
C LEU A 89 -15.29 -10.69 4.98
N GLU A 90 -15.18 -11.67 4.08
CA GLU A 90 -15.54 -13.07 4.32
C GLU A 90 -14.50 -13.82 5.17
N GLY A 91 -13.38 -13.18 5.53
CA GLY A 91 -12.28 -13.81 6.26
C GLY A 91 -11.59 -14.91 5.43
N ALA A 92 -11.60 -14.80 4.11
CA ALA A 92 -11.08 -15.82 3.22
C ALA A 92 -9.60 -16.17 3.54
N PRO A 93 -9.20 -17.44 3.36
CA PRO A 93 -7.83 -17.85 3.59
C PRO A 93 -6.86 -17.17 2.63
N PHE A 94 -5.60 -16.99 3.05
CA PHE A 94 -4.57 -16.26 2.29
C PHE A 94 -4.43 -16.72 0.84
N HIS A 95 -4.49 -18.03 0.58
CA HIS A 95 -4.36 -18.59 -0.76
C HIS A 95 -5.47 -18.07 -1.73
N THR A 96 -6.65 -17.73 -1.22
CA THR A 96 -7.71 -17.08 -2.01
C THR A 96 -7.32 -15.65 -2.39
N LEU A 97 -6.80 -14.87 -1.45
CA LEU A 97 -6.30 -13.51 -1.71
C LEU A 97 -5.13 -13.55 -2.72
N GLN A 98 -4.23 -14.51 -2.56
CA GLN A 98 -3.11 -14.73 -3.46
C GLN A 98 -3.56 -15.00 -4.90
N ARG A 99 -4.56 -15.88 -5.12
CA ARG A 99 -5.10 -16.12 -6.47
C ARG A 99 -5.71 -14.86 -7.08
N LEU A 100 -6.40 -14.03 -6.28
CA LEU A 100 -6.95 -12.76 -6.77
C LEU A 100 -5.84 -11.80 -7.19
N ALA A 101 -4.78 -11.68 -6.39
CA ALA A 101 -3.61 -10.86 -6.69
C ALA A 101 -2.90 -11.32 -7.97
N ILE A 102 -2.67 -12.63 -8.14
CA ILE A 102 -2.05 -13.20 -9.35
C ILE A 102 -2.89 -12.86 -10.59
N ARG A 103 -4.22 -13.07 -10.55
CA ARG A 103 -5.10 -12.72 -11.68
C ARG A 103 -5.12 -11.22 -11.98
N ALA A 104 -5.00 -10.38 -10.97
CA ALA A 104 -4.92 -8.94 -11.13
C ALA A 104 -3.60 -8.52 -11.78
N GLU A 105 -2.50 -9.13 -11.37
CA GLU A 105 -1.17 -8.94 -11.95
C GLU A 105 -1.15 -9.36 -13.42
N GLU A 106 -1.66 -10.55 -13.76
CA GLU A 106 -1.77 -11.00 -15.15
C GLU A 106 -2.59 -10.02 -16.02
N ARG A 107 -3.69 -9.49 -15.46
CA ARG A 107 -4.53 -8.51 -16.17
C ARG A 107 -3.81 -7.18 -16.36
N MET A 108 -3.08 -6.73 -15.35
CA MET A 108 -2.20 -5.56 -15.45
C MET A 108 -1.18 -5.77 -16.56
N LEU A 109 -0.41 -6.86 -16.51
CA LEU A 109 0.63 -7.17 -17.50
C LEU A 109 0.06 -7.23 -18.92
N ARG A 110 -1.10 -7.85 -19.12
CA ARG A 110 -1.77 -7.84 -20.44
C ARG A 110 -2.13 -6.43 -20.90
N ALA A 111 -2.65 -5.58 -20.01
CA ALA A 111 -3.05 -4.21 -20.34
C ALA A 111 -1.85 -3.27 -20.57
N THR A 112 -0.68 -3.60 -20.04
CA THR A 112 0.55 -2.81 -20.13
C THR A 112 1.59 -3.40 -21.09
N GLY A 113 1.24 -4.41 -21.89
CA GLY A 113 2.17 -5.02 -22.84
C GLY A 113 3.35 -5.75 -22.18
N GLY A 114 3.15 -6.29 -20.97
CA GLY A 114 4.17 -7.00 -20.19
C GLY A 114 4.94 -6.11 -19.20
N VAL A 115 4.68 -4.81 -19.17
CA VAL A 115 5.38 -3.86 -18.30
C VAL A 115 4.82 -3.93 -16.88
N ASN A 116 5.71 -4.08 -15.90
CA ASN A 116 5.32 -4.13 -14.49
C ASN A 116 5.19 -2.71 -13.90
N THR A 117 3.97 -2.20 -13.74
CA THR A 117 3.71 -0.88 -13.16
C THR A 117 3.33 -0.90 -11.69
N HIS A 118 2.57 -1.90 -11.23
CA HIS A 118 1.93 -1.90 -9.90
C HIS A 118 1.98 -3.26 -9.19
N ARG A 119 2.91 -4.18 -9.51
CA ARG A 119 2.95 -5.50 -8.85
C ARG A 119 3.06 -5.40 -7.32
N GLY A 120 3.90 -4.49 -6.81
CA GLY A 120 4.03 -4.28 -5.36
C GLY A 120 2.78 -3.64 -4.77
N ALA A 121 2.23 -2.60 -5.41
CA ALA A 121 0.95 -1.98 -5.05
C ALA A 121 -0.23 -2.97 -5.02
N ILE A 122 -0.35 -3.88 -6.00
CA ILE A 122 -1.38 -4.93 -6.03
C ILE A 122 -1.36 -5.73 -4.72
N PHE A 123 -0.16 -6.10 -4.26
CA PHE A 123 -0.01 -6.87 -3.04
C PHE A 123 -0.26 -6.03 -1.79
N ALA A 124 0.43 -4.89 -1.64
CA ALA A 124 0.33 -4.05 -0.44
C ALA A 124 -1.08 -3.47 -0.24
N LEU A 125 -1.62 -2.76 -1.23
CA LEU A 125 -2.97 -2.20 -1.13
C LEU A 125 -4.02 -3.31 -1.08
N GLY A 126 -3.81 -4.41 -1.78
CA GLY A 126 -4.73 -5.56 -1.76
C GLY A 126 -4.89 -6.17 -0.37
N MET A 127 -3.78 -6.44 0.32
CA MET A 127 -3.79 -6.96 1.69
C MET A 127 -4.40 -5.98 2.69
N LEU A 128 -4.13 -4.68 2.54
CA LEU A 128 -4.73 -3.64 3.39
C LEU A 128 -6.24 -3.50 3.12
N CYS A 129 -6.69 -3.56 1.86
CA CYS A 129 -8.12 -3.63 1.53
C CYS A 129 -8.80 -4.84 2.18
N ALA A 130 -8.18 -6.02 2.12
CA ALA A 130 -8.70 -7.22 2.77
C ALA A 130 -8.79 -7.05 4.30
N ALA A 131 -7.74 -6.50 4.93
CA ALA A 131 -7.71 -6.27 6.37
C ALA A 131 -8.77 -5.26 6.83
N MET A 132 -8.90 -4.12 6.15
CA MET A 132 -9.93 -3.12 6.47
C MET A 132 -11.35 -3.67 6.29
N ALA A 133 -11.59 -4.46 5.25
CA ALA A 133 -12.89 -5.11 5.06
C ALA A 133 -13.17 -6.16 6.16
N CYS A 134 -12.16 -6.94 6.55
CA CYS A 134 -12.23 -7.87 7.68
C CYS A 134 -12.55 -7.17 9.00
N CYS A 135 -11.90 -6.02 9.28
CA CYS A 135 -12.23 -5.19 10.45
C CYS A 135 -13.72 -4.86 10.47
N ARG A 136 -14.27 -4.36 9.35
CA ARG A 136 -15.69 -4.00 9.29
C ARG A 136 -16.61 -5.21 9.46
N GLY A 137 -16.30 -6.34 8.82
CA GLY A 137 -17.06 -7.58 8.97
C GLY A 137 -17.11 -8.06 10.42
N ARG A 138 -16.07 -7.75 11.21
CA ARG A 138 -15.97 -8.02 12.64
C ARG A 138 -16.43 -6.87 13.54
N ARG A 139 -17.01 -5.81 12.96
CA ARG A 139 -17.42 -4.58 13.67
C ARG A 139 -16.28 -3.91 14.45
N LEU A 140 -15.06 -4.07 13.95
CA LEU A 140 -13.87 -3.40 14.46
C LEU A 140 -13.68 -2.05 13.75
N PRO A 141 -13.12 -1.05 14.43
CA PRO A 141 -12.83 0.23 13.81
C PRO A 141 -11.70 0.13 12.77
N LEU A 142 -11.69 1.05 11.81
CA LEU A 142 -10.68 1.20 10.76
C LEU A 142 -9.49 2.05 11.20
N GLN A 143 -9.20 2.08 12.50
CA GLN A 143 -8.00 2.75 13.01
C GLN A 143 -6.75 2.00 12.55
N PRO A 144 -5.63 2.70 12.22
CA PRO A 144 -4.44 2.06 11.67
C PRO A 144 -3.93 0.87 12.50
N ALA A 145 -3.88 1.00 13.83
CA ALA A 145 -3.46 -0.08 14.71
C ALA A 145 -4.38 -1.31 14.63
N THR A 146 -5.70 -1.10 14.54
CA THR A 146 -6.69 -2.18 14.41
C THR A 146 -6.58 -2.89 13.06
N VAL A 147 -6.35 -2.13 11.98
CA VAL A 147 -6.14 -2.70 10.64
C VAL A 147 -4.88 -3.56 10.61
N ARG A 148 -3.76 -3.05 11.16
CA ARG A 148 -2.50 -3.80 11.25
C ARG A 148 -2.65 -5.08 12.07
N ALA A 149 -3.26 -4.98 13.25
CA ALA A 149 -3.50 -6.14 14.11
C ALA A 149 -4.40 -7.18 13.42
N THR A 150 -5.46 -6.74 12.74
CA THR A 150 -6.36 -7.65 11.99
C THR A 150 -5.62 -8.37 10.88
N LEU A 151 -4.74 -7.67 10.16
CA LEU A 151 -3.91 -8.28 9.12
C LEU A 151 -3.01 -9.39 9.68
N LEU A 152 -2.30 -9.09 10.77
CA LEU A 152 -1.37 -10.03 11.41
C LEU A 152 -2.11 -11.24 12.00
N ILE A 153 -3.23 -11.02 12.69
CA ILE A 153 -4.04 -12.10 13.27
C ILE A 153 -4.62 -13.00 12.16
N GLN A 154 -5.12 -12.41 11.07
CA GLN A 154 -5.85 -13.18 10.06
C GLN A 154 -4.91 -13.88 9.06
N TRP A 155 -3.78 -13.25 8.70
CA TRP A 155 -2.91 -13.76 7.64
C TRP A 155 -1.42 -13.76 7.98
N GLY A 156 -1.00 -13.30 9.17
CA GLY A 156 0.41 -13.19 9.56
C GLY A 156 1.19 -14.48 9.41
N ASP A 157 0.69 -15.60 9.94
CA ASP A 157 1.34 -16.92 9.80
C ASP A 157 1.49 -17.35 8.34
N ALA A 158 0.46 -17.10 7.51
CA ALA A 158 0.50 -17.45 6.09
C ALA A 158 1.48 -16.56 5.32
N LEU A 159 1.55 -15.27 5.66
CA LEU A 159 2.50 -14.31 5.09
C LEU A 159 3.94 -14.64 5.51
N ALA A 160 4.18 -15.00 6.77
CA ALA A 160 5.47 -15.44 7.26
C ALA A 160 5.95 -16.70 6.53
N ARG A 161 5.08 -17.72 6.39
CA ARG A 161 5.38 -18.91 5.57
C ARG A 161 5.63 -18.56 4.11
N HIS A 162 4.86 -17.64 3.53
CA HIS A 162 5.03 -17.20 2.14
C HIS A 162 6.35 -16.42 1.92
N SER A 163 6.80 -15.68 2.94
CA SER A 163 8.08 -14.98 2.94
C SER A 163 9.25 -15.96 3.08
N ALA A 164 9.15 -16.92 4.01
CA ALA A 164 10.17 -17.92 4.28
C ALA A 164 10.26 -19.02 3.21
N ALA A 165 9.18 -19.26 2.46
CA ALA A 165 9.20 -20.21 1.36
C ALA A 165 10.23 -19.75 0.31
N ILE A 166 11.32 -20.51 0.24
CA ILE A 166 12.26 -20.54 -0.89
C ILE A 166 11.89 -21.76 -1.73
N PRO A 167 11.14 -21.64 -2.84
CA PRO A 167 11.00 -22.75 -3.76
C PRO A 167 11.83 -22.48 -5.01
N GLY A 168 12.56 -23.50 -5.47
CA GLY A 168 13.29 -23.56 -6.75
C GLY A 168 12.40 -23.46 -7.99
N GLY A 169 11.61 -22.40 -8.08
CA GLY A 169 10.87 -21.95 -9.25
C GLY A 169 11.21 -20.48 -9.54
N SER A 170 10.97 -20.02 -10.77
CA SER A 170 11.39 -18.72 -11.29
C SER A 170 11.20 -17.57 -10.29
N HIS A 171 12.30 -17.13 -9.67
CA HIS A 171 12.28 -16.01 -8.74
C HIS A 171 11.89 -14.73 -9.49
N SER A 172 10.93 -13.97 -8.94
CA SER A 172 10.74 -12.59 -9.40
C SER A 172 12.03 -11.80 -9.22
N HIS A 173 12.25 -10.79 -10.07
CA HIS A 173 13.45 -9.95 -10.00
C HIS A 173 13.67 -9.38 -8.59
N GLY A 174 12.61 -8.94 -7.90
CA GLY A 174 12.69 -8.44 -6.54
C GLY A 174 13.17 -9.46 -5.51
N GLN A 175 12.77 -10.74 -5.64
CA GLN A 175 13.24 -11.81 -4.73
C GLN A 175 14.72 -12.13 -4.93
N ARG A 176 15.20 -12.12 -6.18
CA ARG A 176 16.64 -12.33 -6.47
C ARG A 176 17.48 -11.23 -5.86
N VAL A 177 17.01 -9.98 -5.95
CA VAL A 177 17.70 -8.80 -5.41
C VAL A 177 17.66 -8.81 -3.89
N ALA A 178 16.51 -9.11 -3.27
CA ALA A 178 16.36 -9.27 -1.83
C ALA A 178 17.35 -10.30 -1.28
N ALA A 179 17.41 -11.48 -1.91
CA ALA A 179 18.36 -12.53 -1.53
C ALA A 179 19.83 -12.12 -1.74
N ARG A 180 20.14 -11.47 -2.88
CA ARG A 180 21.51 -11.06 -3.21
C ARG A 180 22.06 -9.97 -2.29
N HIS A 181 21.21 -9.05 -1.85
CA HIS A 181 21.62 -7.89 -1.05
C HIS A 181 21.20 -8.01 0.42
N ALA A 182 20.58 -9.13 0.84
CA ALA A 182 20.03 -9.33 2.17
C ALA A 182 19.09 -8.20 2.62
N VAL A 183 18.25 -7.72 1.69
CA VAL A 183 17.30 -6.63 1.93
C VAL A 183 15.86 -7.12 1.93
N GLY A 184 15.05 -6.58 2.83
CA GLY A 184 13.65 -6.94 2.91
C GLY A 184 12.84 -6.45 1.72
N GLY A 185 12.19 -7.38 1.04
CA GLY A 185 11.28 -7.09 -0.07
C GLY A 185 9.83 -6.92 0.39
N ALA A 186 8.92 -6.66 -0.56
CA ALA A 186 7.48 -6.50 -0.30
C ALA A 186 6.84 -7.66 0.48
N ARG A 187 7.40 -8.88 0.40
CA ARG A 187 6.94 -10.05 1.18
C ARG A 187 7.30 -9.97 2.66
N GLU A 188 8.50 -9.50 2.97
CA GLU A 188 8.93 -9.32 4.35
C GLU A 188 8.16 -8.18 5.00
N GLU A 189 8.00 -7.05 4.29
CA GLU A 189 7.11 -5.97 4.70
C GLU A 189 5.72 -6.50 5.09
N ALA A 190 5.08 -7.32 4.24
CA ALA A 190 3.78 -7.89 4.56
C ALA A 190 3.81 -8.87 5.75
N ALA A 191 4.84 -9.72 5.86
CA ALA A 191 4.98 -10.66 6.97
C ALA A 191 5.14 -9.95 8.33
N LEU A 192 5.78 -8.78 8.34
CA LEU A 192 5.93 -7.92 9.51
C LEU A 192 4.73 -6.96 9.72
N GLY A 193 3.70 -7.08 8.89
CA GLY A 193 2.50 -6.26 8.96
C GLY A 193 2.73 -4.81 8.52
N PHE A 194 3.52 -4.61 7.47
CA PHE A 194 3.83 -3.33 6.81
C PHE A 194 4.37 -2.24 7.75
N PRO A 195 5.48 -2.48 8.49
CA PRO A 195 6.06 -1.49 9.38
C PRO A 195 6.34 -0.16 8.65
N SER A 196 6.81 -0.19 7.40
CA SER A 196 7.05 1.04 6.64
C SER A 196 5.77 1.86 6.38
N VAL A 197 4.60 1.22 6.32
CA VAL A 197 3.32 1.94 6.21
C VAL A 197 2.92 2.55 7.57
N PHE A 198 2.95 1.75 8.63
CA PHE A 198 2.37 2.11 9.92
C PHE A 198 3.31 2.90 10.85
N GLU A 199 4.62 2.73 10.70
CA GLU A 199 5.64 3.29 11.60
C GLU A 199 6.44 4.42 10.93
N VAL A 200 6.44 4.50 9.59
CA VAL A 200 7.14 5.56 8.84
C VAL A 200 6.17 6.44 8.07
N ALA A 201 5.43 5.87 7.12
CA ALA A 201 4.67 6.68 6.16
C ALA A 201 3.47 7.40 6.79
N LEU A 202 2.64 6.69 7.56
CA LEU A 202 1.47 7.27 8.23
C LEU A 202 1.87 8.35 9.25
N PRO A 203 2.84 8.11 10.16
CA PRO A 203 3.31 9.15 11.08
C PRO A 203 3.82 10.40 10.35
N GLN A 204 4.63 10.23 9.29
CA GLN A 204 5.10 11.38 8.52
C GLN A 204 3.95 12.15 7.86
N LEU A 205 3.01 11.43 7.23
CA LEU A 205 1.86 12.03 6.56
C LEU A 205 1.04 12.86 7.55
N GLN A 206 0.73 12.28 8.71
CA GLN A 206 -0.05 12.92 9.77
C GLN A 206 0.70 14.10 10.39
N ALA A 207 2.01 13.97 10.62
CA ALA A 207 2.83 15.05 11.17
C ALA A 207 2.89 16.26 10.24
N THR A 208 3.04 16.04 8.93
CA THR A 208 3.03 17.13 7.95
C THR A 208 1.67 17.83 7.91
N LEU A 209 0.57 17.07 7.93
CA LEU A 209 -0.80 17.65 7.99
C LEU A 209 -1.06 18.41 9.30
N ALA A 210 -0.61 17.88 10.45
CA ALA A 210 -0.79 18.51 11.76
C ALA A 210 -0.06 19.86 11.88
N GLN A 211 0.96 20.09 11.05
CA GLN A 211 1.64 21.37 10.92
C GLN A 211 0.92 22.36 9.97
N GLY A 212 -0.31 22.05 9.56
CA GLY A 212 -1.15 22.92 8.72
C GLY A 212 -0.83 22.88 7.23
N ARG A 213 0.08 21.99 6.79
CA ARG A 213 0.42 21.81 5.37
C ARG A 213 -0.62 20.93 4.68
N ASP A 214 -0.80 21.13 3.38
CA ASP A 214 -1.82 20.40 2.61
C ASP A 214 -1.44 18.94 2.30
N ALA A 215 -2.37 18.20 1.70
CA ALA A 215 -2.18 16.81 1.34
C ALA A 215 -1.13 16.58 0.22
N TYR A 216 -0.78 17.60 -0.56
CA TYR A 216 0.27 17.49 -1.56
C TYR A 216 1.64 17.49 -0.87
N HIS A 217 1.90 18.47 -0.01
CA HIS A 217 3.13 18.55 0.77
C HIS A 217 3.32 17.33 1.69
N ALA A 218 2.23 16.86 2.31
CA ALA A 218 2.26 15.65 3.13
C ALA A 218 2.71 14.41 2.34
N ARG A 219 2.23 14.22 1.11
CA ARG A 219 2.66 13.09 0.27
C ARG A 219 4.12 13.18 -0.17
N ILE A 220 4.62 14.41 -0.42
CA ILE A 220 6.04 14.62 -0.73
C ILE A 220 6.89 14.22 0.47
N ASP A 221 6.65 14.79 1.65
CA ASP A 221 7.42 14.46 2.86
C ASP A 221 7.35 12.96 3.17
N THR A 222 6.17 12.33 3.05
CA THR A 222 5.99 10.88 3.22
C THR A 222 6.80 10.06 2.23
N LEU A 223 6.85 10.46 0.95
CA LEU A 223 7.67 9.76 -0.05
C LEU A 223 9.15 9.83 0.31
N PHE A 224 9.63 11.02 0.70
CA PHE A 224 11.01 11.21 1.14
C PHE A 224 11.32 10.41 2.42
N ALA A 225 10.40 10.32 3.38
CA ALA A 225 10.58 9.52 4.58
C ALA A 225 10.68 8.02 4.28
N LEU A 226 9.86 7.53 3.35
CA LEU A 226 9.96 6.16 2.86
C LEU A 226 11.29 5.91 2.15
N MET A 227 11.73 6.81 1.24
CA MET A 227 13.02 6.66 0.56
C MET A 227 14.23 6.73 1.51
N ALA A 228 14.11 7.43 2.63
CA ALA A 228 15.17 7.52 3.64
C ALA A 228 15.30 6.24 4.49
N GLN A 229 14.26 5.42 4.62
CA GLN A 229 14.24 4.29 5.56
C GLN A 229 14.05 2.92 4.89
N LEU A 230 13.32 2.87 3.79
CA LEU A 230 12.97 1.63 3.11
C LEU A 230 14.17 1.05 2.37
N SER A 231 14.41 -0.25 2.55
CA SER A 231 15.34 -1.02 1.72
C SER A 231 14.68 -1.40 0.38
N ASP A 232 14.62 -0.44 -0.54
CA ASP A 232 13.87 -0.60 -1.80
C ASP A 232 14.59 -1.51 -2.82
N THR A 233 14.08 -2.73 -3.01
CA THR A 233 14.61 -3.69 -3.98
C THR A 233 14.72 -3.15 -5.42
N ASN A 234 13.90 -2.20 -5.86
CA ASN A 234 14.03 -1.60 -7.19
C ASN A 234 15.29 -0.72 -7.31
N VAL A 235 15.63 -0.02 -6.23
CA VAL A 235 16.85 0.80 -6.15
C VAL A 235 18.08 -0.11 -6.12
N TYR A 236 18.08 -1.14 -5.26
CA TYR A 236 19.18 -2.12 -5.20
C TYR A 236 19.39 -2.84 -6.52
N HIS A 237 18.32 -3.19 -7.24
CA HIS A 237 18.42 -3.82 -8.55
C HIS A 237 19.16 -2.93 -9.57
N ARG A 238 18.92 -1.61 -9.54
CA ARG A 238 19.39 -0.67 -10.56
C ARG A 238 20.74 -0.04 -10.22
N GLY A 239 20.97 0.27 -8.95
CA GLY A 239 22.16 0.98 -8.47
C GLY A 239 22.95 0.26 -7.39
N GLY A 240 22.58 -0.95 -7.00
CA GLY A 240 23.25 -1.68 -5.92
C GLY A 240 23.19 -0.96 -4.58
N ALA A 241 24.12 -1.31 -3.68
CA ALA A 241 24.22 -0.71 -2.36
C ALA A 241 24.58 0.79 -2.40
N GLU A 242 25.40 1.21 -3.37
CA GLU A 242 25.77 2.61 -3.56
C GLU A 242 24.54 3.45 -3.95
N GLY A 243 23.75 2.99 -4.91
CA GLY A 243 22.51 3.66 -5.30
C GLY A 243 21.50 3.74 -4.16
N ALA A 244 21.36 2.66 -3.37
CA ALA A 244 20.50 2.65 -2.20
C ALA A 244 20.98 3.64 -1.12
N ALA A 245 22.29 3.71 -0.88
CA ALA A 245 22.87 4.68 0.05
C ALA A 245 22.63 6.11 -0.42
N LEU A 246 22.80 6.39 -1.72
CA LEU A 246 22.55 7.71 -2.30
C LEU A 246 21.08 8.14 -2.15
N VAL A 247 20.13 7.24 -2.43
CA VAL A 247 18.70 7.52 -2.25
C VAL A 247 18.41 7.85 -0.79
N ARG A 248 18.92 7.04 0.14
CA ARG A 248 18.73 7.27 1.57
C ARG A 248 19.31 8.59 2.03
N GLU A 249 20.56 8.88 1.66
CA GLU A 249 21.27 10.09 2.08
C GLU A 249 20.57 11.36 1.58
N ARG A 250 20.25 11.42 0.28
CA ARG A 250 19.56 12.58 -0.30
C ARG A 250 18.17 12.78 0.28
N SER A 251 17.47 11.68 0.56
CA SER A 251 16.12 11.77 1.11
C SER A 251 16.12 12.19 2.59
N ALA A 252 17.06 11.68 3.37
CA ALA A 252 17.27 12.11 4.75
C ALA A 252 17.70 13.58 4.83
N ALA A 253 18.58 14.02 3.93
CA ALA A 253 19.01 15.42 3.85
C ALA A 253 17.85 16.37 3.52
N PHE A 254 16.97 16.00 2.58
CA PHE A 254 15.77 16.77 2.26
C PHE A 254 14.88 16.98 3.51
N LEU A 255 14.63 15.92 4.26
CA LEU A 255 13.83 16.00 5.49
C LEU A 255 14.53 16.79 6.60
N ALA A 256 15.84 16.57 6.80
CA ALA A 256 16.63 17.29 7.79
C ALA A 256 16.70 18.80 7.52
N ALA A 257 16.61 19.21 6.25
CA ALA A 257 16.55 20.62 5.85
C ALA A 257 15.16 21.26 6.08
N GLY A 258 14.18 20.52 6.60
CA GLY A 258 12.82 20.97 6.87
C GLY A 258 11.77 20.42 5.89
N GLY A 259 12.16 19.55 4.96
CA GLY A 259 11.29 18.99 3.94
C GLY A 259 10.50 20.08 3.20
N THR A 260 9.21 19.84 3.00
CA THR A 260 8.32 20.80 2.34
C THR A 260 8.02 22.08 3.14
N ALA A 261 8.46 22.20 4.40
CA ALA A 261 8.32 23.45 5.16
C ALA A 261 9.40 24.48 4.80
N ARG A 262 10.50 24.05 4.17
CA ARG A 262 11.62 24.91 3.79
C ARG A 262 11.30 25.70 2.50
N PRO A 263 11.58 27.01 2.45
CA PRO A 263 11.60 27.73 1.17
C PRO A 263 12.57 27.10 0.17
N GLY A 264 12.15 26.94 -1.09
CA GLY A 264 12.97 26.32 -2.15
C GLY A 264 12.95 24.79 -2.18
N TRP A 265 12.16 24.13 -1.33
CA TRP A 265 12.08 22.66 -1.29
C TRP A 265 11.76 22.02 -2.65
N GLN A 266 10.99 22.69 -3.52
CA GLN A 266 10.67 22.14 -4.84
C GLN A 266 11.93 21.96 -5.70
N GLU A 267 12.85 22.93 -5.66
CA GLU A 267 14.11 22.89 -6.42
C GLU A 267 14.98 21.74 -5.91
N ASP A 268 15.13 21.60 -4.58
CA ASP A 268 15.84 20.49 -3.96
C ASP A 268 15.25 19.12 -4.38
N ALA A 269 13.92 19.01 -4.39
CA ALA A 269 13.24 17.77 -4.76
C ALA A 269 13.37 17.46 -6.26
N VAL A 270 13.37 18.48 -7.12
CA VAL A 270 13.65 18.34 -8.55
C VAL A 270 15.11 17.95 -8.79
N ASP A 271 16.05 18.49 -8.03
CA ASP A 271 17.46 18.12 -8.14
C ASP A 271 17.71 16.68 -7.68
N CYS A 272 17.05 16.25 -6.60
CA CYS A 272 17.00 14.83 -6.23
C CYS A 272 16.43 13.97 -7.36
N HIS A 273 15.35 14.43 -8.01
CA HIS A 273 14.78 13.74 -9.15
C HIS A 273 15.77 13.60 -10.30
N ARG A 274 16.38 14.70 -10.77
CA ARG A 274 17.38 14.69 -11.85
C ARG A 274 18.55 13.78 -11.52
N LEU A 275 19.06 13.84 -10.29
CA LEU A 275 20.14 12.96 -9.83
C LEU A 275 19.75 11.49 -9.90
N PHE A 276 18.55 11.13 -9.44
CA PHE A 276 18.10 9.74 -9.45
C PHE A 276 17.88 9.25 -10.88
N VAL A 277 17.32 10.08 -11.77
CA VAL A 277 17.19 9.78 -13.20
C VAL A 277 18.54 9.55 -13.85
N ALA A 278 19.51 10.44 -13.64
CA ALA A 278 20.87 10.31 -14.19
C ALA A 278 21.56 9.02 -13.72
N ARG A 279 21.27 8.56 -12.50
CA ARG A 279 21.81 7.33 -11.92
C ARG A 279 20.90 6.11 -12.14
N ARG A 280 19.80 6.27 -12.89
CA ARG A 280 18.76 5.27 -13.15
C ARG A 280 18.18 4.63 -11.89
N LEU A 281 18.08 5.38 -10.79
CA LEU A 281 17.55 4.92 -9.50
C LEU A 281 16.04 5.14 -9.47
N SER A 282 15.27 4.11 -9.13
CA SER A 282 13.81 4.19 -9.04
C SER A 282 13.33 3.63 -7.70
N PRO A 283 12.92 4.48 -6.75
CA PRO A 283 12.33 4.10 -5.47
C PRO A 283 10.88 3.59 -5.59
N GLY A 284 10.65 2.56 -6.41
CA GLY A 284 9.30 2.05 -6.73
C GLY A 284 8.59 1.41 -5.54
N GLY A 285 9.32 0.75 -4.64
CA GLY A 285 8.74 0.24 -3.39
C GLY A 285 8.26 1.37 -2.48
N ALA A 286 9.01 2.48 -2.40
CA ALA A 286 8.57 3.67 -1.66
C ALA A 286 7.28 4.27 -2.26
N ALA A 287 7.15 4.29 -3.58
CA ALA A 287 5.92 4.73 -4.26
C ALA A 287 4.71 3.84 -3.93
N ASP A 288 4.88 2.51 -4.00
CA ASP A 288 3.83 1.55 -3.66
C ASP A 288 3.36 1.72 -2.20
N LEU A 289 4.29 1.93 -1.27
CA LEU A 289 3.98 2.11 0.15
C LEU A 289 3.41 3.50 0.47
N LEU A 290 3.76 4.54 -0.30
CA LEU A 290 3.09 5.84 -0.22
C LEU A 290 1.60 5.71 -0.56
N ALA A 291 1.28 5.00 -1.64
CA ALA A 291 -0.12 4.74 -2.02
C ALA A 291 -0.84 3.91 -0.94
N ALA A 292 -0.17 2.91 -0.35
CA ALA A 292 -0.70 2.14 0.77
C ALA A 292 -1.00 3.00 2.00
N ALA A 293 -0.11 3.92 2.37
CA ALA A 293 -0.32 4.85 3.48
C ALA A 293 -1.47 5.83 3.21
N CYS A 294 -1.56 6.36 1.99
CA CYS A 294 -2.69 7.22 1.60
C CYS A 294 -4.03 6.50 1.72
N LEU A 295 -4.09 5.22 1.34
CA LEU A 295 -5.28 4.37 1.47
C LEU A 295 -5.68 4.21 2.93
N VAL A 296 -4.74 3.83 3.81
CA VAL A 296 -5.03 3.63 5.24
C VAL A 296 -5.45 4.93 5.90
N HIS A 297 -4.77 6.04 5.59
CA HIS A 297 -5.14 7.35 6.12
C HIS A 297 -6.57 7.74 5.72
N GLN A 298 -6.90 7.66 4.42
CA GLN A 298 -8.25 7.97 3.93
C GLN A 298 -9.33 7.06 4.54
N ALA A 299 -9.04 5.77 4.70
CA ALA A 299 -9.99 4.84 5.33
C ALA A 299 -10.22 5.14 6.82
N SER A 300 -9.20 5.60 7.55
CA SER A 300 -9.32 5.99 8.96
C SER A 300 -10.22 7.22 9.18
N LEU A 301 -10.29 8.12 8.19
CA LEU A 301 -11.14 9.31 8.24
C LEU A 301 -12.64 9.00 8.05
N LEU A 302 -12.98 7.86 7.43
CA LEU A 302 -14.37 7.43 7.25
C LEU A 302 -15.11 7.24 8.59
N GLU A 303 -14.37 7.06 9.69
CA GLU A 303 -14.94 6.93 11.03
C GLU A 303 -15.00 8.25 11.79
N ALA A 304 -14.17 9.22 11.40
CA ALA A 304 -14.20 10.55 11.98
C ALA A 304 -15.44 11.32 11.52
N ASP A 305 -15.84 11.15 10.25
CA ASP A 305 -17.05 11.79 9.68
C ASP A 305 -18.37 11.14 10.13
N ALA A 306 -18.31 10.01 10.81
CA ALA A 306 -19.48 9.26 11.30
C ALA A 306 -19.78 9.50 12.79
N ARG A 307 -18.98 10.33 13.48
CA ARG A 307 -19.14 10.74 14.87
C ARG A 307 -19.53 12.21 14.94
#